data_AF-A0A1S8D5A5-F1
#
_entry.id   AF-A0A1S8D5A5-F1
#
_cell.length_a   1.000
_cell.length_b   1.000
_cell.length_c   1.000
_cell.angle_alpha   90.00
_cell.angle_beta   90.00
_cell.angle_gamma   90.00
#
_symmetry.space_group_name_H-M   'P 1'
#
loop_
_entity.id
_entity.type
_entity.pdbx_description
1 polymer ?
#
loop_
_entity_poly.entity_id
_entity_poly.type
_entity_poly.pdbx_seq_one_letter_code
_entity_poly.pdbx_strand_id
1 'polypeptide(L)'
;MSEARMRLVIGANCQGQEMAEVLGRIPSLEGCDVIHVGYHVFDRPECGWDSYPDFRDAPAVLWEQVFDNAFVEERAALRARMPEGTPVLRFPPQNITALWPFEALDPRKGGPEDGDYPEGERYRLGDRIAMMLAVDGEAVALPDDALFDLYLERCAAELPRLDRRLGFDLARAEARDKDSDIALAPFVAGRFREERLFHDYMHIAGPLLREILRQMLEVSAGLLEIDAARAHGEVRALTEAYHGQHFAQIPVNPLVARHFGLRWHDPAERVLVNASALSFRDYIVDYIRWRPYFT
;
A
#
# COMPACT_ATOMS: atom_id res chain seq x y z
N MET A 1 -17.62 14.99 -34.85
CA MET A 1 -17.30 13.83 -34.00
C MET A 1 -16.20 14.30 -33.06
N SER A 2 -16.40 14.25 -31.75
CA SER A 2 -15.30 14.49 -30.81
C SER A 2 -14.25 13.43 -31.06
N GLU A 3 -12.97 13.80 -31.14
CA GLU A 3 -11.88 12.82 -31.12
C GLU A 3 -11.96 12.03 -29.80
N ALA A 4 -11.67 10.73 -29.87
CA ALA A 4 -11.61 9.88 -28.69
C ALA A 4 -10.42 10.32 -27.82
N ARG A 5 -10.67 10.55 -26.52
CA ARG A 5 -9.65 10.97 -25.56
C ARG A 5 -8.63 9.85 -25.34
N MET A 6 -7.35 10.20 -25.21
CA MET A 6 -6.28 9.26 -24.84
C MET A 6 -6.60 8.62 -23.49
N ARG A 7 -6.30 7.33 -23.33
CA ARG A 7 -6.52 6.62 -22.06
C ARG A 7 -5.21 6.23 -21.40
N LEU A 8 -5.09 6.55 -20.12
CA LEU A 8 -4.02 6.04 -19.26
C LEU A 8 -4.62 4.92 -18.41
N VAL A 9 -4.37 3.68 -18.81
CA VAL A 9 -4.89 2.49 -18.13
C VAL A 9 -3.84 1.99 -17.14
N ILE A 10 -4.24 1.76 -15.89
CA ILE A 10 -3.36 1.25 -14.82
C ILE A 10 -3.91 -0.09 -14.33
N GLY A 11 -3.34 -1.19 -14.82
CA GLY A 11 -3.67 -2.55 -14.38
C GLY A 11 -2.86 -2.97 -13.17
N ALA A 12 -3.46 -3.05 -11.99
CA ALA A 12 -2.74 -3.21 -10.73
C ALA A 12 -3.61 -3.61 -9.53
N ASN A 13 -2.98 -3.78 -8.36
CA ASN A 13 -3.68 -3.90 -7.08
C ASN A 13 -4.16 -2.52 -6.54
N CYS A 14 -4.45 -2.43 -5.25
CA CYS A 14 -4.86 -1.20 -4.57
C CYS A 14 -3.86 -0.02 -4.74
N GLN A 15 -2.57 -0.28 -4.99
CA GLN A 15 -1.59 0.78 -5.24
C GLN A 15 -1.87 1.51 -6.56
N GLY A 16 -2.33 0.80 -7.60
CA GLY A 16 -2.68 1.45 -8.86
C GLY A 16 -3.97 2.26 -8.79
N GLN A 17 -4.87 1.93 -7.87
CA GLN A 17 -6.04 2.76 -7.58
C GLN A 17 -5.59 4.13 -7.07
N GLU A 18 -4.67 4.16 -6.10
CA GLU A 18 -4.09 5.41 -5.57
C GLU A 18 -3.41 6.24 -6.66
N MET A 19 -2.69 5.57 -7.56
CA MET A 19 -2.05 6.24 -8.69
C MET A 19 -3.10 6.87 -9.61
N ALA A 20 -4.15 6.13 -9.97
CA ALA A 20 -5.22 6.63 -10.82
C ALA A 20 -5.98 7.79 -10.17
N GLU A 21 -6.24 7.73 -8.85
CA GLU A 21 -6.91 8.80 -8.11
C GLU A 21 -6.12 10.11 -8.11
N VAL A 22 -4.80 10.05 -7.93
CA VAL A 22 -3.94 11.24 -7.98
C VAL A 22 -3.81 11.75 -9.42
N LEU A 23 -3.52 10.88 -10.37
CA LEU A 23 -3.32 11.25 -11.77
C LEU A 23 -4.62 11.78 -12.42
N GLY A 24 -5.77 11.25 -12.06
CA GLY A 24 -7.07 11.74 -12.54
C GLY A 24 -7.44 13.15 -12.05
N ARG A 25 -6.66 13.73 -11.13
CA ARG A 25 -6.90 15.07 -10.57
C ARG A 25 -5.89 16.12 -11.02
N ILE A 26 -4.83 15.75 -11.75
CA ILE A 26 -3.83 16.73 -12.19
C ILE A 26 -4.24 17.40 -13.50
N PRO A 27 -4.14 18.74 -13.61
CA PRO A 27 -4.50 19.46 -14.84
C PRO A 27 -3.76 18.99 -16.10
N SER A 28 -2.52 18.53 -15.97
CA SER A 28 -1.75 18.03 -17.12
C SER A 28 -2.37 16.80 -17.79
N LEU A 29 -3.32 16.11 -17.13
CA LEU A 29 -4.04 14.96 -17.67
C LEU A 29 -5.53 15.23 -17.93
N GLU A 30 -5.99 16.50 -17.93
CA GLU A 30 -7.41 16.82 -18.15
C GLU A 30 -7.96 16.34 -19.51
N GLY A 31 -7.10 16.15 -20.51
CA GLY A 31 -7.43 15.57 -21.82
C GLY A 31 -7.34 14.05 -21.90
N CYS A 32 -6.93 13.37 -20.82
CA CYS A 32 -6.72 11.94 -20.73
C CYS A 32 -7.73 11.30 -19.78
N ASP A 33 -8.26 10.12 -20.13
CA ASP A 33 -9.06 9.33 -19.21
C ASP A 33 -8.13 8.40 -18.43
N VAL A 34 -7.98 8.65 -17.14
CA VAL A 34 -7.17 7.82 -16.23
C VAL A 34 -8.05 6.73 -15.64
N ILE A 35 -7.73 5.47 -15.92
CA ILE A 35 -8.58 4.32 -15.56
C ILE A 35 -7.74 3.28 -14.81
N HIS A 36 -8.15 2.94 -13.59
CA HIS A 36 -7.59 1.80 -12.87
C HIS A 36 -8.36 0.53 -13.21
N VAL A 37 -7.64 -0.57 -13.47
CA VAL A 37 -8.18 -1.93 -13.58
C VAL A 37 -7.64 -2.75 -12.41
N GLY A 38 -8.50 -3.02 -11.43
CA GLY A 38 -8.15 -3.74 -10.22
C GLY A 38 -8.08 -5.25 -10.42
N TYR A 39 -6.88 -5.84 -10.52
CA TYR A 39 -6.77 -7.30 -10.68
C TYR A 39 -7.30 -8.11 -9.48
N HIS A 40 -7.16 -7.53 -8.30
CA HIS A 40 -7.51 -8.14 -7.01
C HIS A 40 -9.01 -8.15 -6.69
N VAL A 41 -9.87 -7.62 -7.57
CA VAL A 41 -11.32 -7.55 -7.33
C VAL A 41 -12.13 -8.40 -8.32
N PHE A 42 -11.50 -9.06 -9.29
CA PHE A 42 -12.22 -9.85 -10.31
C PHE A 42 -12.94 -11.09 -9.76
N ASP A 43 -12.63 -11.51 -8.53
CA ASP A 43 -13.36 -12.54 -7.81
C ASP A 43 -14.73 -12.05 -7.27
N ARG A 44 -14.94 -10.73 -7.23
CA ARG A 44 -16.20 -10.10 -6.81
C ARG A 44 -17.18 -10.05 -7.99
N PRO A 45 -18.43 -10.56 -7.84
CA PRO A 45 -19.40 -10.61 -8.93
C PRO A 45 -19.68 -9.27 -9.63
N GLU A 46 -19.58 -8.16 -8.89
CA GLU A 46 -19.81 -6.80 -9.35
C GLU A 46 -18.61 -6.13 -10.05
N CYS A 47 -17.42 -6.73 -9.98
CA CYS A 47 -16.16 -6.15 -10.46
C CYS A 47 -15.60 -6.85 -11.71
N GLY A 48 -16.46 -7.49 -12.51
CA GLY A 48 -16.09 -8.17 -13.74
C GLY A 48 -15.68 -7.25 -14.89
N TRP A 49 -15.26 -7.82 -16.02
CA TRP A 49 -14.84 -7.07 -17.21
C TRP A 49 -15.90 -6.12 -17.76
N ASP A 50 -17.18 -6.43 -17.56
CA ASP A 50 -18.31 -5.62 -18.00
C ASP A 50 -18.44 -4.30 -17.21
N SER A 51 -17.70 -4.15 -16.09
CA SER A 51 -17.60 -2.89 -15.34
C SER A 51 -16.65 -1.87 -15.97
N TYR A 52 -15.86 -2.27 -16.98
CA TYR A 52 -14.88 -1.41 -17.65
C TYR A 52 -15.35 -1.03 -19.07
N PRO A 53 -14.92 0.14 -19.59
CA PRO A 53 -15.17 0.49 -20.99
C PRO A 53 -14.46 -0.49 -21.94
N ASP A 54 -14.92 -0.58 -23.19
CA ASP A 54 -14.14 -1.26 -24.23
C ASP A 54 -12.91 -0.42 -24.55
N PHE A 55 -11.73 -0.90 -24.18
CA PHE A 55 -10.50 -0.12 -24.34
C PHE A 55 -10.11 0.08 -25.81
N ARG A 56 -10.66 -0.69 -26.77
CA ARG A 56 -10.29 -0.67 -28.19
C ARG A 56 -10.81 0.53 -28.99
N ASP A 57 -11.71 1.33 -28.42
CA ASP A 57 -12.35 2.47 -29.10
C ASP A 57 -11.54 3.79 -29.01
N ALA A 58 -10.43 3.80 -28.27
CA ALA A 58 -9.60 4.99 -28.04
C ALA A 58 -8.11 4.63 -27.95
N PRO A 59 -7.18 5.54 -28.31
CA PRO A 59 -5.76 5.31 -28.08
C PRO A 59 -5.46 5.18 -26.59
N ALA A 60 -4.51 4.31 -26.23
CA ALA A 60 -4.20 4.01 -24.84
C ALA A 60 -2.70 3.88 -24.57
N VAL A 61 -2.32 4.14 -23.33
CA VAL A 61 -1.06 3.74 -22.69
C VAL A 61 -1.41 2.86 -21.50
N LEU A 62 -0.85 1.66 -21.43
CA LEU A 62 -1.07 0.72 -20.33
C LEU A 62 0.14 0.71 -19.39
N TRP A 63 -0.07 1.06 -18.13
CA TRP A 63 0.82 0.71 -17.03
C TRP A 63 0.34 -0.56 -16.35
N GLU A 64 1.24 -1.52 -16.19
CA GLU A 64 0.95 -2.82 -15.62
C GLU A 64 1.85 -3.09 -14.41
N GLN A 65 1.27 -3.38 -13.26
CA GLN A 65 2.05 -3.77 -12.10
C GLN A 65 2.66 -5.16 -12.32
N VAL A 66 3.94 -5.31 -12.00
CA VAL A 66 4.64 -6.61 -12.08
C VAL A 66 4.21 -7.49 -10.92
N PHE A 67 3.82 -8.73 -11.17
CA PHE A 67 3.50 -9.70 -10.12
C PHE A 67 4.30 -10.98 -10.26
N ASP A 68 4.70 -11.54 -9.11
CA ASP A 68 5.36 -12.84 -9.03
C ASP A 68 4.30 -13.95 -9.23
N ASN A 69 4.03 -14.32 -10.48
CA ASN A 69 3.05 -15.36 -10.89
C ASN A 69 1.59 -15.12 -10.45
N ALA A 70 1.23 -13.93 -10.00
CA ALA A 70 -0.17 -13.58 -9.72
C ALA A 70 -0.82 -12.86 -10.91
N PHE A 71 -2.15 -12.98 -10.99
CA PHE A 71 -3.00 -12.28 -11.96
C PHE A 71 -2.64 -12.49 -13.44
N VAL A 72 -2.09 -13.66 -13.78
CA VAL A 72 -1.58 -13.94 -15.13
C VAL A 72 -2.69 -13.86 -16.18
N GLU A 73 -3.86 -14.41 -15.85
CA GLU A 73 -5.01 -14.46 -16.76
C GLU A 73 -5.64 -13.08 -16.91
N GLU A 74 -5.79 -12.33 -15.82
CA GLU A 74 -6.35 -10.99 -15.80
C GLU A 74 -5.48 -10.00 -16.58
N ARG A 75 -4.15 -10.11 -16.45
CA ARG A 75 -3.19 -9.32 -17.23
C ARG A 75 -3.28 -9.64 -18.72
N ALA A 76 -3.32 -10.92 -19.08
CA ALA A 76 -3.49 -11.35 -20.47
C ALA A 76 -4.83 -10.86 -21.06
N ALA A 77 -5.90 -10.95 -20.27
CA ALA A 77 -7.23 -10.49 -20.62
C ALA A 77 -7.31 -8.97 -20.78
N LEU A 78 -6.59 -8.19 -19.96
CA LEU A 78 -6.48 -6.73 -20.12
C LEU A 78 -5.79 -6.38 -21.43
N ARG A 79 -4.63 -7.00 -21.70
CA ARG A 79 -3.86 -6.77 -22.94
C ARG A 79 -4.67 -7.11 -24.19
N ALA A 80 -5.43 -8.19 -24.18
CA ALA A 80 -6.30 -8.59 -25.29
C ALA A 80 -7.45 -7.60 -25.56
N ARG A 81 -7.77 -6.73 -24.59
CA ARG A 81 -8.77 -5.67 -24.72
C ARG A 81 -8.14 -4.33 -25.09
N MET A 82 -6.82 -4.20 -25.15
CA MET A 82 -6.18 -2.95 -25.57
C MET A 82 -6.21 -2.79 -27.09
N PRO A 83 -6.18 -1.55 -27.60
CA PRO A 83 -5.91 -1.27 -29.01
C PRO A 83 -4.60 -1.92 -29.48
N GLU A 84 -4.53 -2.29 -30.76
CA GLU A 84 -3.30 -2.79 -31.36
C GLU A 84 -2.18 -1.74 -31.25
N GLY A 85 -0.98 -2.18 -30.89
CA GLY A 85 0.18 -1.28 -30.73
C GLY A 85 0.21 -0.46 -29.44
N THR A 86 -0.74 -0.66 -28.52
CA THR A 86 -0.76 0.00 -27.21
C THR A 86 0.59 -0.17 -26.48
N PRO A 87 1.30 0.92 -26.12
CA PRO A 87 2.48 0.83 -25.28
C PRO A 87 2.14 0.21 -23.93
N VAL A 88 2.94 -0.77 -23.51
CA VAL A 88 2.82 -1.43 -22.21
C VAL A 88 4.07 -1.12 -21.39
N LEU A 89 3.88 -0.32 -20.34
CA LEU A 89 4.88 0.06 -19.36
C LEU A 89 4.63 -0.68 -18.04
N ARG A 90 5.67 -0.84 -17.22
CA ARG A 90 5.65 -1.70 -16.04
C ARG A 90 6.20 -1.01 -14.81
N PHE A 91 5.58 -1.26 -13.68
CA PHE A 91 6.05 -0.77 -12.39
C PHE A 91 6.05 -1.86 -11.31
N PRO A 92 6.97 -1.80 -10.33
CA PRO A 92 7.10 -2.86 -9.35
C PRO A 92 6.17 -2.64 -8.15
N PRO A 93 5.51 -3.69 -7.62
CA PRO A 93 4.71 -3.61 -6.42
C PRO A 93 5.61 -3.35 -5.22
N GLN A 94 5.19 -2.40 -4.39
CA GLN A 94 5.96 -1.98 -3.23
C GLN A 94 5.45 -2.68 -1.97
N ASN A 95 6.36 -3.27 -1.20
CA ASN A 95 6.06 -3.77 0.13
C ASN A 95 7.33 -3.79 0.99
N ILE A 96 7.16 -3.59 2.29
CA ILE A 96 8.25 -3.71 3.26
C ILE A 96 7.74 -4.44 4.50
N THR A 97 8.20 -5.65 4.69
CA THR A 97 7.76 -6.44 5.83
C THR A 97 8.57 -6.09 7.07
N ALA A 98 9.85 -5.75 6.92
CA ALA A 98 10.79 -5.49 8.01
C ALA A 98 10.31 -4.47 9.07
N LEU A 99 9.44 -3.53 8.72
CA LEU A 99 8.87 -2.56 9.66
C LEU A 99 7.78 -3.14 10.58
N TRP A 100 7.16 -4.26 10.18
CA TRP A 100 6.15 -5.00 10.96
C TRP A 100 6.60 -6.48 11.10
N PRO A 101 7.61 -6.77 11.95
CA PRO A 101 8.19 -8.11 12.14
C PRO A 101 7.28 -9.13 12.81
N PHE A 102 6.22 -8.67 13.47
CA PHE A 102 5.29 -9.53 14.20
C PHE A 102 4.01 -9.80 13.41
N GLU A 103 3.91 -9.32 12.17
CA GLU A 103 2.77 -9.56 11.31
C GLU A 103 2.47 -11.06 11.16
N ALA A 104 1.18 -11.40 11.27
CA ALA A 104 0.67 -12.76 11.15
C ALA A 104 -0.81 -12.76 10.76
N LEU A 105 -1.27 -13.91 10.25
CA LEU A 105 -2.69 -14.16 10.04
C LEU A 105 -3.39 -14.39 11.39
N ASP A 106 -4.37 -13.55 11.71
CA ASP A 106 -5.18 -13.69 12.93
C ASP A 106 -6.47 -14.48 12.64
N PRO A 107 -6.69 -15.64 13.30
CA PRO A 107 -7.87 -16.47 13.07
C PRO A 107 -9.18 -15.87 13.62
N ARG A 108 -9.12 -14.77 14.39
CA ARG A 108 -10.32 -14.04 14.83
C ARG A 108 -10.98 -13.24 13.70
N LYS A 109 -10.21 -12.94 12.64
CA LYS A 109 -10.71 -12.16 11.49
C LYS A 109 -11.86 -12.85 10.77
N GLY A 110 -12.91 -12.08 10.50
CA GLY A 110 -14.11 -12.61 9.85
C GLY A 110 -14.92 -13.56 10.74
N GLY A 111 -14.61 -13.61 12.03
CA GLY A 111 -15.42 -14.29 13.03
C GLY A 111 -16.72 -13.54 13.35
N PRO A 112 -17.60 -14.11 14.18
CA PRO A 112 -18.89 -13.51 14.53
C PRO A 112 -18.78 -12.09 15.13
N GLU A 113 -17.69 -11.82 15.84
CA GLU A 113 -17.42 -10.51 16.48
C GLU A 113 -16.96 -9.42 15.49
N ASP A 114 -16.64 -9.81 14.25
CA ASP A 114 -16.23 -8.91 13.16
C ASP A 114 -17.40 -8.59 12.21
N GLY A 115 -18.64 -9.00 12.51
CA GLY A 115 -19.79 -8.82 11.62
C GLY A 115 -20.09 -7.37 11.20
N ASP A 116 -19.69 -6.40 12.01
CA ASP A 116 -19.83 -4.95 11.72
C ASP A 116 -18.64 -4.36 10.95
N TYR A 117 -17.58 -5.15 10.73
CA TYR A 117 -16.37 -4.74 10.02
C TYR A 117 -16.33 -5.44 8.66
N PRO A 118 -16.20 -4.70 7.55
CA PRO A 118 -15.97 -5.32 6.25
C PRO A 118 -14.79 -6.31 6.32
N GLU A 119 -14.99 -7.56 5.90
CA GLU A 119 -13.96 -8.61 5.70
C GLU A 119 -12.70 -8.55 6.61
N GLY A 120 -12.88 -8.54 7.93
CA GLY A 120 -11.74 -8.61 8.87
C GLY A 120 -10.90 -7.33 8.94
N GLU A 121 -11.47 -6.20 8.51
CA GLU A 121 -10.83 -4.88 8.53
C GLU A 121 -10.70 -4.30 9.94
N ARG A 122 -11.31 -4.91 10.98
CA ARG A 122 -11.14 -4.45 12.38
C ARG A 122 -9.65 -4.23 12.65
N TYR A 123 -8.87 -5.29 12.71
CA TYR A 123 -7.41 -5.19 12.77
C TYR A 123 -6.79 -5.70 11.47
N ARG A 124 -6.59 -4.80 10.49
CA ARG A 124 -6.11 -5.14 9.14
C ARG A 124 -4.86 -6.02 9.14
N LEU A 125 -3.90 -5.76 10.03
CA LEU A 125 -2.73 -6.63 10.23
C LEU A 125 -2.82 -7.34 11.57
N GLY A 126 -2.54 -8.65 11.57
CA GLY A 126 -2.37 -9.37 12.82
C GLY A 126 -1.02 -9.09 13.46
N ASP A 127 -0.89 -9.37 14.76
CA ASP A 127 0.37 -9.32 15.50
C ASP A 127 0.49 -10.61 16.33
N ARG A 128 1.46 -11.46 15.99
CA ARG A 128 1.64 -12.77 16.64
C ARG A 128 1.88 -12.67 18.14
N ILE A 129 2.56 -11.63 18.61
CA ILE A 129 2.86 -11.46 20.05
C ILE A 129 1.57 -11.07 20.76
N ALA A 130 0.83 -10.11 20.20
CA ALA A 130 -0.44 -9.68 20.75
C ALA A 130 -1.48 -10.82 20.74
N MET A 131 -1.51 -11.65 19.69
CA MET A 131 -2.36 -12.85 19.62
C MET A 131 -2.02 -13.87 20.70
N MET A 132 -0.74 -14.11 20.97
CA MET A 132 -0.32 -15.02 22.05
C MET A 132 -0.81 -14.52 23.41
N LEU A 133 -0.72 -13.21 23.68
CA LEU A 133 -1.19 -12.61 24.92
C LEU A 133 -2.73 -12.60 25.03
N ALA A 134 -3.45 -12.55 23.91
CA ALA A 134 -4.91 -12.55 23.90
C ALA A 134 -5.53 -13.88 24.39
N VAL A 135 -4.76 -14.97 24.36
CA VAL A 135 -5.21 -16.31 24.80
C VAL A 135 -4.47 -16.82 26.04
N ASP A 136 -3.51 -16.07 26.55
CA ASP A 136 -2.80 -16.39 27.78
C ASP A 136 -3.62 -15.89 28.98
N GLY A 137 -4.16 -16.84 29.77
CA GLY A 137 -5.06 -16.54 30.88
C GLY A 137 -4.45 -15.63 31.96
N GLU A 138 -3.13 -15.66 32.16
CA GLU A 138 -2.45 -14.74 33.08
C GLU A 138 -2.35 -13.33 32.49
N ALA A 139 -1.97 -13.22 31.22
CA ALA A 139 -1.87 -11.94 30.53
C ALA A 139 -3.24 -11.25 30.40
N VAL A 140 -4.30 -12.00 30.10
CA VAL A 140 -5.66 -11.47 30.00
C VAL A 140 -6.15 -10.87 31.33
N ALA A 141 -5.67 -11.34 32.47
CA ALA A 141 -6.04 -10.78 33.78
C ALA A 141 -5.29 -9.49 34.14
N LEU A 142 -4.22 -9.14 33.42
CA LEU A 142 -3.40 -7.95 33.73
C LEU A 142 -4.16 -6.65 33.43
N PRO A 143 -3.91 -5.57 34.19
CA PRO A 143 -4.28 -4.21 33.78
C PRO A 143 -3.63 -3.81 32.46
N ASP A 144 -4.25 -2.90 31.71
CA ASP A 144 -3.81 -2.53 30.36
C ASP A 144 -2.35 -2.01 30.28
N ASP A 145 -1.87 -1.27 31.29
CA ASP A 145 -0.47 -0.84 31.35
C ASP A 145 0.49 -2.03 31.52
N ALA A 146 0.20 -2.94 32.45
CA ALA A 146 1.03 -4.12 32.69
C ALA A 146 0.98 -5.09 31.49
N LEU A 147 -0.17 -5.19 30.81
CA LEU A 147 -0.31 -5.97 29.58
C LEU A 147 0.54 -5.39 28.44
N PHE A 148 0.55 -4.07 28.29
CA PHE A 148 1.40 -3.41 27.29
C PHE A 148 2.89 -3.56 27.59
N ASP A 149 3.30 -3.43 28.84
CA ASP A 149 4.69 -3.67 29.26
C ASP A 149 5.11 -5.12 28.95
N LEU A 150 4.25 -6.09 29.26
CA LEU A 150 4.47 -7.50 28.92
C LEU A 150 4.59 -7.71 27.40
N TYR A 151 3.75 -7.04 26.60
CA TYR A 151 3.88 -7.08 25.14
C TYR A 151 5.25 -6.58 24.68
N LEU A 152 5.73 -5.44 25.19
CA LEU A 152 7.05 -4.91 24.83
C LEU A 152 8.19 -5.84 25.25
N GLU A 153 8.10 -6.46 26.42
CA GLU A 153 9.06 -7.46 26.88
C GLU A 153 9.11 -8.66 25.93
N ARG A 154 7.95 -9.20 25.55
CA ARG A 154 7.86 -10.31 24.59
C ARG A 154 8.40 -9.93 23.23
N CYS A 155 8.06 -8.75 22.72
CA CYS A 155 8.63 -8.24 21.47
C CYS A 155 10.16 -8.14 21.53
N ALA A 156 10.74 -7.71 22.64
CA ALA A 156 12.19 -7.62 22.80
C ALA A 156 12.85 -9.01 22.82
N ALA A 157 12.23 -9.99 23.48
CA ALA A 157 12.72 -11.37 23.52
C ALA A 157 12.61 -12.10 22.16
N GLU A 158 11.58 -11.75 21.38
CA GLU A 158 11.20 -12.41 20.13
C GLU A 158 11.59 -11.62 18.87
N LEU A 159 12.36 -10.53 19.01
CA LEU A 159 12.69 -9.66 17.90
C LEU A 159 13.51 -10.42 16.84
N PRO A 160 13.02 -10.54 15.58
CA PRO A 160 13.76 -11.27 14.56
C PRO A 160 14.99 -10.48 14.11
N ARG A 161 15.84 -11.12 13.29
CA ARG A 161 16.99 -10.45 12.65
C ARG A 161 16.50 -9.42 11.64
N LEU A 162 16.20 -8.21 12.10
CA LEU A 162 15.57 -7.14 11.32
C LEU A 162 16.37 -6.77 10.06
N ASP A 163 17.70 -6.65 10.16
CA ASP A 163 18.55 -6.34 9.00
C ASP A 163 18.50 -7.42 7.93
N ARG A 164 18.41 -8.69 8.34
CA ARG A 164 18.26 -9.82 7.41
C ARG A 164 16.91 -9.75 6.69
N ARG A 165 15.84 -9.38 7.39
CA ARG A 165 14.50 -9.23 6.79
C ARG A 165 14.45 -8.05 5.84
N LEU A 166 15.01 -6.91 6.22
CA LEU A 166 15.17 -5.76 5.33
C LEU A 166 15.98 -6.11 4.08
N GLY A 167 17.07 -6.87 4.24
CA GLY A 167 17.86 -7.35 3.10
C GLY A 167 17.04 -8.20 2.12
N PHE A 168 16.13 -9.05 2.62
CA PHE A 168 15.22 -9.81 1.75
C PHE A 168 14.18 -8.92 1.07
N ASP A 169 13.59 -7.96 1.78
CA ASP A 169 12.62 -7.02 1.21
C ASP A 169 13.26 -6.21 0.08
N LEU A 170 14.47 -5.66 0.30
CA LEU A 170 15.20 -4.87 -0.70
C LEU A 170 15.65 -5.73 -1.89
N ALA A 171 16.18 -6.94 -1.67
CA ALA A 171 16.57 -7.83 -2.77
C ALA A 171 15.37 -8.23 -3.65
N ARG A 172 14.20 -8.42 -3.03
CA ARG A 172 12.95 -8.68 -3.78
C ARG A 172 12.50 -7.45 -4.56
N ALA A 173 12.58 -6.26 -3.98
CA ALA A 173 12.28 -5.01 -4.68
C ALA A 173 13.23 -4.80 -5.88
N GLU A 174 14.53 -4.99 -5.69
CA GLU A 174 15.54 -4.92 -6.76
C GLU A 174 15.30 -5.95 -7.88
N ALA A 175 14.81 -7.15 -7.54
CA ALA A 175 14.44 -8.14 -8.55
C ALA A 175 13.27 -7.65 -9.42
N ARG A 176 12.24 -7.06 -8.81
CA ARG A 176 11.06 -6.53 -9.51
C ARG A 176 11.37 -5.28 -10.33
N ASP A 177 12.29 -4.44 -9.86
CA ASP A 177 12.78 -3.28 -10.61
C ASP A 177 13.38 -3.69 -11.96
N LYS A 178 14.03 -4.86 -12.06
CA LYS A 178 14.61 -5.36 -13.33
C LYS A 178 13.57 -5.71 -14.40
N ASP A 179 12.36 -6.06 -13.97
CA ASP A 179 11.24 -6.41 -14.84
C ASP A 179 10.29 -5.21 -15.08
N SER A 180 10.67 -4.03 -14.60
CA SER A 180 9.89 -2.79 -14.63
C SER A 180 10.57 -1.71 -15.48
N ASP A 181 9.78 -0.76 -15.98
CA ASP A 181 10.28 0.42 -16.70
C ASP A 181 10.69 1.55 -15.73
N ILE A 182 10.37 1.40 -14.44
CA ILE A 182 10.77 2.30 -13.34
C ILE A 182 11.41 1.49 -12.21
N ALA A 183 12.32 2.12 -11.46
CA ALA A 183 13.06 1.46 -10.37
C ALA A 183 12.88 2.21 -9.05
N LEU A 184 12.42 1.50 -8.01
CA LEU A 184 12.01 2.10 -6.74
C LEU A 184 12.83 1.59 -5.56
N ALA A 185 13.50 0.44 -5.68
CA ALA A 185 14.32 -0.12 -4.61
C ALA A 185 15.43 0.84 -4.13
N PRO A 186 16.16 1.57 -5.01
CA PRO A 186 17.15 2.55 -4.57
C PRO A 186 16.55 3.70 -3.76
N PHE A 187 15.36 4.16 -4.15
CA PHE A 187 14.63 5.21 -3.43
C PHE A 187 14.21 4.73 -2.05
N VAL A 188 13.61 3.54 -1.97
CA VAL A 188 13.20 2.93 -0.70
C VAL A 188 14.41 2.75 0.22
N ALA A 189 15.49 2.13 -0.27
CA ALA A 189 16.71 1.89 0.51
C ALA A 189 17.34 3.19 1.04
N GLY A 190 17.30 4.26 0.24
CA GLY A 190 17.86 5.56 0.59
C GLY A 190 16.98 6.43 1.49
N ARG A 191 15.65 6.20 1.54
CA ARG A 191 14.70 7.11 2.18
C ARG A 191 13.88 6.53 3.31
N PHE A 192 13.74 5.20 3.44
CA PHE A 192 12.81 4.61 4.42
C PHE A 192 13.09 4.99 5.89
N ARG A 193 14.33 5.36 6.22
CA ARG A 193 14.70 5.85 7.55
C ARG A 193 14.35 7.33 7.76
N GLU A 194 14.36 8.11 6.69
CA GLU A 194 14.19 9.56 6.72
C GLU A 194 12.72 9.96 6.57
N GLU A 195 11.95 9.19 5.80
CA GLU A 195 10.56 9.47 5.45
C GLU A 195 9.68 8.23 5.67
N ARG A 196 8.43 8.43 6.11
CA ARG A 196 7.43 7.36 6.12
C ARG A 196 7.06 7.05 4.68
N LEU A 197 7.55 5.91 4.17
CA LEU A 197 7.24 5.44 2.81
C LEU A 197 6.05 4.48 2.76
N PHE A 198 5.61 3.97 3.92
CA PHE A 198 4.59 2.93 4.04
C PHE A 198 3.70 3.20 5.25
N HIS A 199 2.40 2.98 5.11
CA HIS A 199 1.41 3.04 6.21
C HIS A 199 1.25 1.68 6.90
N ASP A 200 1.40 0.62 6.13
CA ASP A 200 1.50 -0.77 6.58
C ASP A 200 2.41 -1.54 5.60
N TYR A 201 2.53 -2.87 5.70
CA TYR A 201 3.50 -3.58 4.87
C TYR A 201 3.23 -3.53 3.35
N MET A 202 2.03 -3.16 2.89
CA MET A 202 1.66 -3.08 1.46
C MET A 202 1.14 -1.71 1.02
N HIS A 203 0.63 -0.89 1.92
CA HIS A 203 0.06 0.42 1.59
C HIS A 203 1.14 1.50 1.63
N ILE A 204 1.32 2.15 0.49
CA ILE A 204 2.36 3.17 0.30
C ILE A 204 1.90 4.52 0.85
N ALA A 205 2.87 5.28 1.38
CA ALA A 205 2.65 6.64 1.84
C ALA A 205 3.00 7.67 0.76
N GLY A 206 2.59 8.92 1.00
CA GLY A 206 2.73 10.03 0.06
C GLY A 206 4.12 10.17 -0.59
N PRO A 207 5.24 10.11 0.15
CA PRO A 207 6.57 10.20 -0.46
C PRO A 207 6.88 9.13 -1.52
N LEU A 208 6.51 7.87 -1.26
CA LEU A 208 6.73 6.77 -2.20
C LEU A 208 5.76 6.85 -3.39
N LEU A 209 4.49 7.17 -3.15
CA LEU A 209 3.51 7.42 -4.20
C LEU A 209 3.98 8.52 -5.15
N ARG A 210 4.49 9.63 -4.61
CA ARG A 210 5.02 10.75 -5.38
C ARG A 210 6.19 10.33 -6.28
N GLU A 211 7.10 9.51 -5.77
CA GLU A 211 8.23 9.02 -6.54
C GLU A 211 7.81 8.09 -7.68
N ILE A 212 6.84 7.20 -7.42
CA ILE A 212 6.26 6.33 -8.45
C ILE A 212 5.67 7.17 -9.57
N LEU A 213 4.81 8.13 -9.22
CA LEU A 213 4.13 8.99 -10.20
C LEU A 213 5.13 9.87 -10.97
N ARG A 214 6.18 10.37 -10.31
CA ARG A 214 7.26 11.12 -10.97
C ARG A 214 7.89 10.29 -12.09
N GLN A 215 8.33 9.06 -11.79
CA GLN A 215 8.96 8.20 -12.79
C GLN A 215 7.97 7.76 -13.87
N MET A 216 6.71 7.44 -13.51
CA MET A 216 5.68 7.08 -14.49
C MET A 216 5.42 8.22 -15.49
N LEU A 217 5.30 9.45 -15.00
CA LEU A 217 5.09 10.63 -15.84
C LEU A 217 6.31 10.92 -16.73
N GLU A 218 7.53 10.72 -16.23
CA GLU A 218 8.76 10.87 -17.04
C GLU A 218 8.77 9.90 -18.23
N VAL A 219 8.51 8.63 -17.97
CA VAL A 219 8.51 7.59 -19.02
C VAL A 219 7.33 7.78 -19.99
N SER A 220 6.19 8.27 -19.50
CA SER A 220 4.96 8.39 -20.30
C SER A 220 4.81 9.73 -21.01
N ALA A 221 5.65 10.73 -20.73
CA ALA A 221 5.44 12.11 -21.17
C ALA A 221 5.25 12.25 -22.69
N GLY A 222 6.11 11.58 -23.47
CA GLY A 222 6.03 11.60 -24.93
C GLY A 222 4.84 10.80 -25.48
N LEU A 223 4.40 9.76 -24.78
CA LEU A 223 3.25 8.93 -25.19
C LEU A 223 1.91 9.62 -24.89
N LEU A 224 1.86 10.40 -23.82
CA LEU A 224 0.68 11.15 -23.37
C LEU A 224 0.67 12.60 -23.88
N GLU A 225 1.71 13.03 -24.59
CA GLU A 225 1.89 14.40 -25.08
C GLU A 225 1.80 15.47 -23.99
N ILE A 226 2.36 15.18 -22.80
CA ILE A 226 2.33 16.08 -21.63
C ILE A 226 3.70 16.69 -21.32
N ASP A 227 3.68 17.83 -20.62
CA ASP A 227 4.88 18.40 -19.99
C ASP A 227 5.12 17.69 -18.64
N ALA A 228 6.13 16.82 -18.60
CA ALA A 228 6.49 16.06 -17.41
C ALA A 228 6.82 16.97 -16.20
N ALA A 229 7.57 18.05 -16.42
CA ALA A 229 8.02 18.92 -15.33
C ALA A 229 6.85 19.64 -14.68
N ARG A 230 5.88 20.08 -15.50
CA ARG A 230 4.62 20.64 -15.01
C ARG A 230 3.82 19.60 -14.24
N ALA A 231 3.62 18.41 -14.81
CA ALA A 231 2.87 17.32 -14.19
C ALA A 231 3.49 16.90 -12.84
N HIS A 232 4.82 16.89 -12.72
CA HIS A 232 5.51 16.64 -11.45
C HIS A 232 5.20 17.69 -10.39
N GLY A 233 5.15 18.97 -10.77
CA GLY A 233 4.77 20.06 -9.86
C GLY A 233 3.36 19.87 -9.31
N GLU A 234 2.42 19.48 -10.19
CA GLU A 234 1.03 19.21 -9.84
C GLU A 234 0.89 17.99 -8.92
N VAL A 235 1.57 16.88 -9.24
CA VAL A 235 1.63 15.69 -8.37
C VAL A 235 2.23 16.03 -7.01
N ARG A 236 3.33 16.80 -6.97
CA ARG A 236 3.97 17.20 -5.71
C ARG A 236 3.00 17.99 -4.84
N ALA A 237 2.35 19.00 -5.41
CA ALA A 237 1.37 19.82 -4.68
C ALA A 237 0.19 18.99 -4.16
N LEU A 238 -0.32 18.06 -4.95
CA LEU A 238 -1.43 17.20 -4.53
C LEU A 238 -1.01 16.23 -3.41
N THR A 239 0.16 15.60 -3.55
CA THR A 239 0.70 14.62 -2.57
C THR A 239 1.29 15.25 -1.30
N GLU A 240 1.37 16.58 -1.22
CA GLU A 240 1.67 17.29 0.05
C GLU A 240 0.47 17.27 1.01
N ALA A 241 -0.76 17.32 0.48
CA ALA A 241 -2.00 17.26 1.27
C ALA A 241 -2.69 15.88 1.20
N TYR A 242 -2.43 15.11 0.13
CA TYR A 242 -2.95 13.77 -0.05
C TYR A 242 -2.01 12.74 0.57
N HIS A 243 -2.45 12.13 1.66
CA HIS A 243 -1.64 11.15 2.38
C HIS A 243 -1.78 9.71 1.85
N GLY A 244 -2.42 9.48 0.70
CA GLY A 244 -2.63 8.13 0.15
C GLY A 244 -3.63 7.33 0.96
N GLN A 245 -3.34 6.04 1.15
CA GLN A 245 -4.12 5.07 1.93
C GLN A 245 -3.98 5.28 3.45
N HIS A 246 -4.02 6.54 3.89
CA HIS A 246 -3.81 6.97 5.26
C HIS A 246 -4.93 6.54 6.21
N PHE A 247 -6.05 6.01 5.70
CA PHE A 247 -7.17 5.55 6.53
C PHE A 247 -6.89 4.23 7.27
N ALA A 248 -5.83 3.51 6.91
CA ALA A 248 -5.48 2.20 7.46
C ALA A 248 -3.99 2.10 7.79
N GLN A 249 -3.53 2.98 8.68
CA GLN A 249 -2.17 2.94 9.19
C GLN A 249 -2.01 1.86 10.26
N ILE A 250 -0.80 1.32 10.35
CA ILE A 250 -0.42 0.40 11.43
C ILE A 250 0.83 0.96 12.10
N PRO A 251 0.78 1.27 13.41
CA PRO A 251 1.90 1.92 14.07
C PRO A 251 3.11 0.99 14.13
N VAL A 252 4.30 1.54 13.90
CA VAL A 252 5.56 0.76 13.95
C VAL A 252 5.95 0.53 15.41
N ASN A 253 6.35 -0.70 15.73
CA ASN A 253 6.80 -1.03 17.08
C ASN A 253 8.05 -0.18 17.46
N PRO A 254 8.08 0.49 18.63
CA PRO A 254 9.20 1.34 19.03
C PRO A 254 10.56 0.64 19.05
N LEU A 255 10.61 -0.67 19.30
CA LEU A 255 11.86 -1.46 19.22
C LEU A 255 12.39 -1.52 17.78
N VAL A 256 11.49 -1.66 16.80
CA VAL A 256 11.81 -1.69 15.37
C VAL A 256 12.24 -0.31 14.89
N ALA A 257 11.51 0.73 15.29
CA ALA A 257 11.83 2.11 14.96
C ALA A 257 13.23 2.51 15.47
N ARG A 258 13.56 2.13 16.72
CA ARG A 258 14.90 2.33 17.29
C ARG A 258 15.97 1.53 16.56
N HIS A 259 15.72 0.25 16.26
CA HIS A 259 16.69 -0.59 15.54
C HIS A 259 17.10 0.02 14.20
N PHE A 260 16.12 0.46 13.40
CA PHE A 260 16.41 1.05 12.09
C PHE A 260 16.79 2.53 12.12
N GLY A 261 16.63 3.21 13.27
CA GLY A 261 16.86 4.65 13.39
C GLY A 261 15.89 5.47 12.54
N LEU A 262 14.60 5.14 12.57
CA LEU A 262 13.56 5.84 11.81
C LEU A 262 13.36 7.26 12.37
N ARG A 263 13.70 8.28 11.59
CA ARG A 263 13.67 9.70 12.02
C ARG A 263 12.27 10.30 12.01
N TRP A 264 11.39 9.76 11.18
CA TRP A 264 10.00 10.17 11.09
C TRP A 264 9.10 9.53 12.14
N HIS A 265 9.59 8.53 12.89
CA HIS A 265 8.81 7.87 13.92
C HIS A 265 8.76 8.73 15.18
N ASP A 266 7.55 9.11 15.60
CA ASP A 266 7.29 9.78 16.86
C ASP A 266 6.56 8.82 17.83
N PRO A 267 7.14 8.47 19.00
CA PRO A 267 6.47 7.65 20.01
C PRO A 267 5.14 8.22 20.53
N ALA A 268 4.93 9.54 20.43
CA ALA A 268 3.69 10.22 20.83
C ALA A 268 2.66 10.28 19.70
N GLU A 269 3.00 9.85 18.49
CA GLU A 269 2.10 9.89 17.35
C GLU A 269 0.85 9.05 17.57
N ARG A 270 -0.27 9.55 17.07
CA ARG A 270 -1.51 8.80 16.94
C ARG A 270 -1.78 8.56 15.46
N VAL A 271 -1.73 7.29 15.05
CA VAL A 271 -1.99 6.89 13.66
C VAL A 271 -3.48 6.67 13.43
N LEU A 272 -3.94 6.88 12.21
CA LEU A 272 -5.34 6.63 11.84
C LEU A 272 -5.53 5.16 11.47
N VAL A 273 -6.26 4.44 12.33
CA VAL A 273 -6.69 3.06 12.09
C VAL A 273 -8.21 3.05 11.99
N ASN A 274 -8.75 2.81 10.80
CA ASN A 274 -10.20 2.89 10.53
C ASN A 274 -10.80 4.16 11.14
N ALA A 275 -10.26 5.33 10.77
CA ALA A 275 -10.67 6.64 11.27
C ALA A 275 -10.57 6.88 12.79
N SER A 276 -10.03 5.94 13.57
CA SER A 276 -9.67 6.15 14.98
C SER A 276 -8.21 6.55 15.10
N ALA A 277 -7.94 7.66 15.79
CA ALA A 277 -6.57 8.10 16.07
C ALA A 277 -6.03 7.38 17.31
N LEU A 278 -5.13 6.41 17.14
CA LEU A 278 -4.61 5.57 18.22
C LEU A 278 -3.11 5.73 18.39
N SER A 279 -2.67 5.82 19.65
CA SER A 279 -1.25 5.63 19.96
C SER A 279 -0.85 4.18 19.73
N PHE A 280 0.47 3.90 19.61
CA PHE A 280 0.95 2.52 19.53
C PHE A 280 0.45 1.66 20.71
N ARG A 281 0.46 2.20 21.93
CA ARG A 281 -0.04 1.53 23.13
C ARG A 281 -1.50 1.17 23.00
N ASP A 282 -2.34 2.15 22.67
CA ASP A 282 -3.79 1.97 22.59
C ASP A 282 -4.12 0.93 21.51
N TYR A 283 -3.49 1.03 20.33
CA TYR A 283 -3.64 0.06 19.25
C TYR A 283 -3.34 -1.39 19.70
N ILE A 284 -2.21 -1.61 20.38
CA ILE A 284 -1.81 -2.96 20.82
C ILE A 284 -2.73 -3.48 21.92
N VAL A 285 -3.05 -2.66 22.92
CA VAL A 285 -3.94 -3.08 24.01
C VAL A 285 -5.32 -3.43 23.43
N ASP A 286 -5.87 -2.56 22.58
CA ASP A 286 -7.17 -2.79 21.98
C ASP A 286 -7.15 -4.04 21.08
N TYR A 287 -6.06 -4.29 20.34
CA TYR A 287 -5.86 -5.52 19.58
C TYR A 287 -5.87 -6.78 20.47
N ILE A 288 -5.11 -6.77 21.57
CA ILE A 288 -5.06 -7.92 22.49
C ILE A 288 -6.45 -8.20 23.06
N ARG A 289 -7.15 -7.14 23.45
CA ARG A 289 -8.52 -7.19 23.99
C ARG A 289 -9.59 -7.42 22.94
N TRP A 290 -9.23 -7.39 21.66
CA TRP A 290 -10.13 -7.42 20.51
C TRP A 290 -11.25 -6.37 20.57
N ARG A 291 -10.93 -5.16 21.05
CA ARG A 291 -11.91 -4.07 21.17
C ARG A 291 -12.27 -3.50 19.79
N PRO A 292 -13.52 -3.05 19.58
CA PRO A 292 -13.92 -2.36 18.37
C PRO A 292 -13.23 -0.99 18.25
N TYR A 293 -13.04 -0.55 17.01
CA TYR A 293 -12.80 0.85 16.67
C TYR A 293 -14.14 1.59 16.66
N PHE A 294 -14.15 2.86 17.07
CA PHE A 294 -15.34 3.69 17.31
C PHE A 294 -16.15 3.31 18.57
N THR A 295 -15.93 4.07 19.64
CA THR A 295 -16.98 4.50 20.58
C THR A 295 -17.23 5.98 20.38
#